data_AF-A0A392QNC6-F1
#
_entry.id   AF-A0A392QNC6-F1
#
_cell.length_a   1.000
_cell.length_b   1.000
_cell.length_c   1.000
_cell.angle_alpha   90.00
_cell.angle_beta   90.00
_cell.angle_gamma   90.00
#
_symmetry.space_group_name_H-M   'P 1'
#
loop_
_entity.id
_entity.type
_entity.pdbx_description
1 polymer ?
#
loop_
_entity_poly.entity_id
_entity_poly.type
_entity_poly.pdbx_seq_one_letter_code
_entity_poly.pdbx_strand_id
1 'polypeptide(L)' 'VINFEMPRSVAGYVHRIGRTGRAYNSGASISLMRWIPSKKYNLLLGTMKTMAQTQLPSFPYSPRMQLNLYGIGLR' A
#
# COMPACT_ATOMS: atom_id res chain seq x y z
N VAL A 1 3.18 6.44 10.65
CA VAL A 1 3.44 4.98 10.70
C VAL A 1 3.90 4.51 9.33
N ILE A 2 4.96 3.73 9.21
CA ILE A 2 5.41 3.18 7.92
C ILE A 2 5.35 1.65 7.99
N ASN A 3 4.58 1.03 7.10
CA ASN A 3 4.55 -0.41 6.92
C ASN A 3 5.53 -0.80 5.81
N PHE A 4 6.69 -1.34 6.18
CA PHE A 4 7.64 -1.91 5.21
C PHE A 4 7.12 -3.20 4.57
N GLU A 5 6.38 -3.99 5.34
CA GLU A 5 5.68 -5.18 4.88
C GLU A 5 4.21 -5.14 5.31
N MET A 6 3.33 -5.59 4.42
CA MET A 6 1.91 -5.66 4.70
C MET A 6 1.62 -6.71 5.78
N PRO A 7 0.82 -6.36 6.80
CA PRO A 7 0.40 -7.32 7.81
C PRO A 7 -0.47 -8.41 7.19
N ARG A 8 -0.40 -9.61 7.76
CA ARG A 8 -1.10 -10.82 7.25
C ARG A 8 -2.61 -10.81 7.48
N SER A 9 -3.13 -9.82 8.22
CA SER A 9 -4.55 -9.69 8.55
C SER A 9 -4.99 -8.22 8.57
N VAL A 10 -6.28 -8.01 8.31
CA VAL A 10 -6.91 -6.68 8.35
C VAL A 10 -6.84 -6.07 9.75
N ALA A 11 -7.14 -6.85 10.79
CA ALA A 11 -7.02 -6.40 12.18
C ALA A 11 -5.59 -5.94 12.52
N GLY A 12 -4.58 -6.68 12.04
CA GLY A 12 -3.18 -6.29 12.21
C GLY A 12 -2.85 -4.96 11.51
N TYR A 13 -3.42 -4.71 10.33
CA TYR A 13 -3.30 -3.43 9.63
C TYR A 13 -3.87 -2.28 10.44
N VAL A 14 -5.11 -2.41 10.89
CA VAL A 14 -5.81 -1.38 11.68
C VAL A 14 -5.04 -1.07 12.97
N HIS A 15 -4.55 -2.08 13.69
CA HIS A 15 -3.78 -1.88 14.91
C HIS A 15 -2.45 -1.14 14.68
N ARG A 16 -1.78 -1.41 13.55
CA ARG A 16 -0.53 -0.73 13.18
C ARG A 16 -0.77 0.74 12.86
N ILE A 17 -1.75 1.06 12.02
CA ILE A 17 -2.02 2.46 11.67
C ILE A 17 -2.60 3.24 12.86
N GLY A 18 -3.31 2.59 13.79
CA GLY A 18 -3.82 3.18 15.04
C GLY A 18 -2.73 3.61 16.06
N ARG A 19 -1.45 3.54 15.69
CA ARG A 19 -0.35 4.15 16.45
C ARG A 19 -0.16 5.65 16.17
N THR A 20 -0.79 6.20 15.12
CA THR A 20 -0.79 7.65 14.81
C THR A 20 -2.20 8.24 14.91
N GLY A 21 -2.35 9.57 14.82
CA GLY A 21 -3.66 10.24 14.80
C GLY A 21 -4.43 10.21 16.12
N ARG A 22 -3.79 10.62 17.24
CA ARG A 22 -4.36 10.57 18.60
C ARG A 22 -4.61 11.97 19.15
N ALA A 23 -5.51 12.08 20.14
CA ALA A 23 -5.80 13.32 20.86
C ALA A 23 -6.05 14.50 19.92
N TYR A 24 -7.03 14.35 19.02
CA TYR A 24 -7.43 15.33 18.00
C TYR A 24 -6.35 15.74 16.98
N ASN A 25 -5.15 15.15 17.04
CA ASN A 25 -4.12 15.38 16.04
C ASN A 25 -4.31 14.45 14.83
N SER A 26 -4.00 14.96 13.65
CA SER A 26 -3.94 14.16 12.43
C SER A 26 -2.73 13.22 12.46
N GLY A 27 -2.82 12.13 11.71
CA GLY A 27 -1.78 11.13 11.60
C GLY A 27 -1.70 10.57 10.20
N ALA A 28 -0.50 10.22 9.75
CA ALA A 28 -0.27 9.66 8.43
C ALA A 28 0.30 8.24 8.51
N SER A 29 -0.15 7.37 7.60
CA SER A 29 0.41 6.04 7.40
C SER A 29 0.74 5.77 5.95
N ILE A 30 1.96 5.30 5.69
CA ILE A 30 2.43 4.88 4.36
C ILE A 30 2.69 3.38 4.40
N SER A 31 2.23 2.65 3.39
CA SER A 31 2.44 1.20 3.30
C SER A 31 3.10 0.85 1.98
N LEU A 32 4.24 0.16 2.06
CA LEU A 32 4.95 -0.36 0.90
C LEU A 32 4.42 -1.76 0.59
N MET A 33 4.01 -1.97 -0.66
CA MET A 33 3.32 -3.19 -1.04
C MET A 33 3.67 -3.58 -2.47
N ARG A 34 4.07 -4.83 -2.65
CA ARG A 34 4.16 -5.45 -3.98
C ARG A 34 2.76 -5.87 -4.41
N TRP A 35 2.45 -5.65 -5.68
CA TRP A 35 1.24 -6.20 -6.27
C TRP A 35 1.33 -7.73 -6.31
N ILE A 36 0.51 -8.40 -5.50
CA ILE A 36 0.37 -9.86 -5.48
C ILE A 36 -1.13 -10.17 -5.41
N PRO A 37 -1.75 -10.66 -6.50
CA PRO A 37 -3.18 -10.93 -6.52
C PRO A 37 -3.52 -12.09 -5.58
N SER A 38 -4.19 -11.80 -4.46
CA SER A 38 -4.66 -12.81 -3.52
C SER A 38 -5.93 -12.35 -2.79
N LYS A 39 -6.77 -13.30 -2.36
CA LYS A 39 -8.02 -13.00 -1.64
C LYS A 39 -7.79 -12.18 -0.37
N LYS A 40 -6.74 -12.51 0.40
CA LYS A 40 -6.35 -11.77 1.62
C LYS A 40 -5.92 -10.34 1.32
N TYR A 41 -5.20 -10.14 0.23
CA TYR A 41 -4.75 -8.84 -0.23
C TYR A 41 -5.92 -7.92 -0.64
N ASN A 42 -6.91 -8.49 -1.33
CA ASN A 42 -8.11 -7.74 -1.71
C ASN A 42 -8.92 -7.27 -0.49
N LEU A 43 -8.95 -8.05 0.59
CA LEU A 43 -9.59 -7.65 1.84
C LEU A 43 -8.86 -6.46 2.49
N LEU A 44 -7.53 -6.50 2.54
CA LEU A 44 -6.71 -5.38 3.04
C LEU A 44 -6.92 -4.12 2.21
N LEU A 45 -6.88 -4.24 0.87
CA LEU A 45 -7.15 -3.13 -0.03
C LEU A 45 -8.56 -2.55 0.16
N GLY A 46 -9.57 -3.39 0.39
CA GLY A 46 -10.92 -2.95 0.71
C GLY A 46 -10.94 -2.05 1.95
N THR A 47 -10.31 -2.48 3.04
CA THR A 47 -10.20 -1.67 4.27
C THR A 47 -9.40 -0.38 4.06
N MET A 48 -8.36 -0.40 3.23
CA MET A 48 -7.61 0.81 2.91
C MET A 48 -8.45 1.82 2.13
N LYS A 49 -9.28 1.36 1.18
CA LYS A 49 -10.13 2.22 0.36
C LYS A 49 -11.27 2.87 1.14
N THR A 50 -11.70 2.28 2.25
CA THR A 50 -12.70 2.90 3.15
C THR A 50 -12.12 4.03 4.00
N MET A 51 -10.80 4.21 4.01
CA MET A 51 -10.11 5.27 4.76
C MET A 51 -9.73 6.42 3.82
N ALA A 52 -9.58 7.63 4.37
CA ALA A 52 -9.09 8.77 3.60
C ALA A 52 -7.69 8.47 3.05
N GLN A 53 -7.53 8.56 1.71
CA GLN A 53 -6.26 8.32 1.04
C GLN A 53 -5.70 9.62 0.46
N THR A 54 -4.41 9.82 0.66
CA THR A 54 -3.65 10.85 -0.05
C THR A 54 -2.86 10.18 -1.16
N GLN A 55 -3.04 10.67 -2.39
CA GLN A 55 -2.22 10.22 -3.51
C GLN A 55 -0.81 10.78 -3.34
N LEU A 56 0.16 9.89 -3.17
CA LEU A 56 1.57 10.27 -3.20
C LEU A 56 1.98 10.61 -4.64
N PRO A 57 2.92 11.55 -4.83
CA PRO A 57 3.48 11.79 -6.16
C PRO A 57 4.03 10.47 -6.72
N SER A 58 3.74 10.21 -7.99
CA SER A 58 4.31 9.05 -8.67
C SER A 58 5.84 9.18 -8.68
N PHE A 59 6.54 8.08 -8.42
CA PHE A 59 7.97 8.04 -8.69
C PHE A 59 8.20 8.34 -10.17
N PRO A 60 9.19 9.17 -10.53
CA PRO A 60 9.57 9.35 -11.93
C PRO A 60 10.17 8.03 -12.43
N TYR A 61 9.33 7.14 -12.94
CA TYR A 61 9.79 5.93 -13.61
C TYR A 61 10.46 6.35 -14.92
N SER A 62 11.77 6.17 -15.01
CA SER A 62 12.49 6.32 -16.28
C SER A 62 11.87 5.38 -17.34
N PRO A 63 11.63 5.83 -18.59
CA PRO A 63 11.06 5.00 -19.66
C PRO A 63 11.79 3.66 -19.87
N ARG A 64 13.10 3.62 -19.56
CA ARG A 64 13.94 2.42 -19.68
C ARG A 64 13.53 1.29 -18.70
N MET A 65 12.85 1.61 -17.60
CA MET A 65 12.37 0.65 -16.61
C MET A 65 11.01 0.04 -17.00
N GLN A 66 10.19 0.74 -17.79
CA GLN A 66 8.87 0.25 -18.23
C GLN A 66 8.97 -0.93 -19.19
N LEU A 67 9.97 -0.92 -20.10
CA LEU A 67 10.20 -2.00 -21.06
C LEU A 67 10.48 -3.35 -20.40
N ASN A 68 11.15 -3.38 -19.24
CA ASN A 68 11.47 -4.63 -18.54
C ASN A 68 10.30 -5.18 -17.71
N LEU A 69 9.30 -4.35 -17.35
CA LEU A 69 8.17 -4.78 -16.52
C LEU A 69 7.01 -5.34 -17.35
N TYR A 70 6.87 -4.89 -18.60
CA TYR A 70 5.88 -5.40 -19.57
C TYR A 70 6.42 -6.50 -20.50
N GLY A 71 7.72 -6.85 -20.39
CA GLY A 71 8.41 -7.78 -21.30
C GLY A 71 8.41 -9.26 -20.88
N ILE A 72 7.65 -9.66 -19.85
CA ILE A 72 7.46 -11.09 -19.52
C ILE A 72 6.20 -11.58 -20.23
N GLY A 73 6.32 -11.74 -21.54
CA GLY A 73 5.25 -12.20 -22.41
C GLY A 73 5.68 -12.08 -23.87
N LEU A 74 5.97 -13.24 -24.48
CA LEU A 74 6.40 -13.48 -25.87
C LEU A 74 7.92 -13.70 -26.08
N ARG A 75 8.39 -14.88 -25.68
CA ARG A 75 8.91 -15.89 -26.61
C ARG A 75 8.53 -17.28 -26.10
#